data_AF-A0A356L0U7-F1
#
_entry.id   AF-A0A356L0U7-F1
#
_cell.length_a   1.000
_cell.length_b   1.000
_cell.length_c   1.000
_cell.angle_alpha   90.00
_cell.angle_beta   90.00
_cell.angle_gamma   90.00
#
_symmetry.space_group_name_H-M   'P 1'
#
loop_
_entity.id
_entity.type
_entity.pdbx_description
1 polymer ?
#
loop_
_entity_poly.entity_id
_entity_poly.type
_entity_poly.pdbx_seq_one_letter_code
_entity_poly.pdbx_strand_id
1 'polypeptide(L)' 'ACIRPDDIQVVSEAEKAENTIQGRVSVRTYLGKRMQYNVETALGELIVNTSNDRLFNVGESIALSLPAGKIVLV' A
#
# COMPACT_ATOMS: atom_id res chain seq x y z
N ALA A 1 7.90 0.70 14.79
CA ALA A 1 7.17 -0.42 14.14
C ALA A 1 7.50 -0.43 12.66
N CYS A 2 7.57 -1.60 12.04
CA CYS A 2 7.91 -1.77 10.62
C CYS A 2 7.03 -2.87 9.99
N ILE A 3 6.72 -2.75 8.70
CA ILE A 3 5.99 -3.74 7.90
C ILE A 3 6.67 -3.88 6.54
N ARG A 4 6.62 -5.07 5.94
CA ARG A 4 7.20 -5.29 4.61
C ARG A 4 6.27 -4.74 3.51
N PRO A 5 6.82 -4.18 2.43
CA PRO A 5 6.02 -3.67 1.30
C PRO A 5 5.07 -4.70 0.67
N ASP A 6 5.47 -5.97 0.61
CA ASP A 6 4.65 -7.07 0.07
C ASP A 6 3.54 -7.54 1.04
N ASP A 7 3.59 -7.14 2.32
CA ASP A 7 2.56 -7.49 3.31
C ASP A 7 1.46 -6.40 3.42
N ILE A 8 1.62 -5.27 2.72
CA ILE A 8 0.62 -4.19 2.66
C ILE A 8 -0.34 -4.47 1.51
N GLN A 9 -1.65 -4.43 1.78
CA GLN A 9 -2.67 -4.72 0.78
C GLN A 9 -3.40 -3.46 0.38
N VAL A 10 -3.61 -3.26 -0.93
CA VAL A 10 -4.51 -2.20 -1.41
C VAL A 10 -5.92 -2.76 -1.39
N VAL A 11 -6.79 -2.14 -0.60
CA VAL A 11 -8.18 -2.56 -0.40
C VAL A 11 -9.13 -1.52 -0.97
N SER A 12 -10.33 -1.95 -1.34
CA SER A 12 -11.40 -1.01 -1.70
C SER A 12 -12.03 -0.46 -0.44
N GLU A 13 -12.53 0.79 -0.43
CA GLU A 13 -13.26 1.36 0.73
C GLU A 13 -14.49 0.53 1.14
N ALA A 14 -15.03 -0.28 0.23
CA ALA A 14 -16.12 -1.21 0.51
C ALA A 14 -15.69 -2.43 1.35
N GLU A 15 -14.40 -2.77 1.36
CA GLU A 15 -13.84 -3.86 2.15
C GLU A 15 -13.54 -3.33 3.55
N LYS A 16 -14.26 -3.82 4.56
CA LYS A 16 -13.98 -3.52 5.98
C LYS A 16 -12.72 -4.27 6.42
N ALA A 17 -11.56 -3.87 5.90
CA ALA A 17 -10.28 -4.39 6.32
C ALA A 17 -9.83 -3.70 7.62
N GLU A 18 -9.30 -4.49 8.55
CA GLU A 18 -8.71 -3.97 9.78
C GLU A 18 -7.42 -3.18 9.48
N ASN A 19 -7.10 -2.19 10.32
CA ASN A 19 -5.91 -1.32 10.19
C ASN A 19 -5.76 -0.70 8.80
N THR A 20 -6.81 -0.05 8.32
CA THR A 20 -6.80 0.66 7.04
C THR A 20 -6.33 2.09 7.20
N ILE A 21 -5.44 2.53 6.31
CA ILE A 21 -5.01 3.91 6.18
C ILE A 21 -5.25 4.41 4.76
N GLN A 22 -5.74 5.65 4.65
CA GLN A 22 -5.89 6.31 3.36
C GLN A 22 -4.56 6.87 2.90
N GLY A 23 -4.30 6.77 1.61
CA GLY A 23 -3.07 7.25 1.00
C GLY A 23 -3.26 7.70 -0.43
N ARG A 24 -2.28 8.45 -0.93
CA ARG A 24 -2.25 8.92 -2.32
C ARG A 24 -0.99 8.43 -3.01
N VAL A 25 -1.14 7.84 -4.20
CA VAL A 25 0.02 7.36 -4.96
C VAL A 25 0.86 8.55 -5.44
N SER A 26 2.11 8.64 -4.98
CA SER A 26 3.07 9.66 -5.39
C SER A 26 3.92 9.19 -6.57
N VAL A 27 4.36 7.93 -6.54
CA VAL A 27 5.24 7.34 -7.57
C VAL A 27 4.77 5.94 -7.93
N ARG A 28 4.79 5.62 -9.23
CA ARG A 28 4.61 4.27 -9.75
C ARG A 28 5.88 3.80 -10.45
N THR A 29 6.42 2.67 -10.02
CA THR A 29 7.63 2.07 -10.59
C THR A 29 7.36 0.66 -11.09
N TYR A 30 7.71 0.39 -12.34
CA TYR A 30 7.65 -0.94 -12.93
C TYR A 30 8.95 -1.72 -12.63
N LEU A 31 8.85 -2.84 -11.91
CA LEU A 31 10.00 -3.68 -11.53
C LEU A 31 9.98 -5.02 -12.26
N GLY A 32 9.85 -5.01 -13.58
CA GLY A 32 9.97 -6.19 -14.45
C GLY A 32 8.79 -7.19 -14.40
N LYS A 33 8.24 -7.46 -13.22
CA LYS A 33 7.12 -8.41 -13.01
C LYS A 33 6.09 -7.93 -11.99
N ARG A 34 6.43 -6.92 -11.19
CA ARG A 34 5.56 -6.36 -10.14
C ARG A 34 5.55 -4.85 -10.23
N MET A 35 4.50 -4.24 -9.70
CA MET A 35 4.44 -2.80 -9.54
C MET A 35 4.84 -2.45 -8.11
N GLN A 36 5.65 -1.41 -7.97
CA GLN A 36 5.91 -0.78 -6.69
C GLN A 36 5.33 0.63 -6.71
N TYR A 37 4.67 0.98 -5.62
CA TYR A 37 4.03 2.25 -5.42
C TYR A 37 4.60 2.92 -4.19
N ASN A 38 4.94 4.21 -4.30
CA ASN A 38 5.07 5.06 -3.13
C ASN A 38 3.71 5.72 -2.88
N VAL A 39 3.26 5.65 -1.63
CA VAL A 39 1.96 6.11 -1.22
C VAL A 39 2.15 7.07 -0.05
N GLU A 40 1.80 8.33 -0.26
CA GLU A 40 1.79 9.33 0.78
C GLU A 40 0.59 9.08 1.70
N THR A 41 0.85 8.84 2.98
CA THR A 41 -0.18 8.63 4.01
C THR A 41 0.02 9.59 5.17
N ALA A 42 -0.95 9.63 6.10
CA ALA A 42 -0.81 10.42 7.33
C ALA A 42 0.34 9.94 8.23
N LEU A 43 0.85 8.70 8.04
CA LEU A 43 2.00 8.15 8.77
C LEU A 43 3.34 8.39 8.05
N GLY A 44 3.32 9.07 6.90
CA GLY A 44 4.47 9.24 6.01
C GLY A 44 4.33 8.44 4.72
N GLU A 45 5.43 8.36 3.98
CA GLU A 45 5.49 7.61 2.73
C GLU A 45 5.61 6.11 3.01
N LEU A 46 4.69 5.32 2.44
CA LEU A 46 4.71 3.87 2.47
C LEU A 46 5.02 3.32 1.08
N ILE A 47 5.91 2.34 1.04
CA ILE A 47 6.21 1.60 -0.18
C ILE A 47 5.34 0.35 -0.19
N VAL A 48 4.56 0.16 -1.26
CA VAL A 48 3.63 -0.95 -1.42
C VAL A 48 3.96 -1.70 -2.71
N ASN A 49 4.10 -3.02 -2.58
CA ASN A 49 4.25 -3.91 -3.73
C ASN A 49 2.90 -4.55 -4.05
N THR A 50 2.49 -4.50 -5.31
CA THR A 50 1.28 -5.17 -5.76
C THR A 50 1.52 -5.99 -7.02
N SER A 51 0.68 -7.01 -7.17
CA SER A 51 0.56 -7.79 -8.39
C SER A 51 0.02 -6.93 -9.53
N ASN A 52 0.27 -7.34 -10.78
CA ASN A 52 -0.17 -6.59 -11.96
C ASN A 52 -1.69 -6.68 -12.24
N ASP A 53 -2.50 -7.21 -11.32
CA ASP A 53 -3.96 -7.33 -11.50
C ASP A 53 -4.66 -5.97 -11.57
N ARG A 54 -4.16 -4.97 -10.84
CA ARG A 54 -4.69 -3.61 -10.88
C ARG A 54 -3.56 -2.58 -10.89
N LEU A 55 -3.64 -1.65 -11.84
CA LEU A 55 -2.73 -0.52 -11.94
C LEU A 55 -3.36 0.71 -11.29
N PHE A 56 -2.65 1.29 -10.32
CA PHE A 56 -2.98 2.59 -9.75
C PHE A 56 -2.22 3.69 -10.47
N ASN A 57 -2.81 4.87 -10.59
CA ASN A 57 -2.17 6.03 -11.22
C ASN A 57 -1.60 6.99 -10.17
N VAL A 58 -0.56 7.72 -10.57
CA VAL A 58 -0.04 8.80 -9.73
C VAL A 58 -1.14 9.84 -9.49
N GLY A 59 -1.32 10.22 -8.24
CA GLY A 59 -2.37 11.11 -7.78
C GLY A 59 -3.67 10.42 -7.38
N GLU A 60 -3.82 9.11 -7.61
CA GLU A 60 -4.99 8.32 -7.19
C GLU A 60 -4.99 8.10 -5.67
N SER A 61 -6.17 8.26 -5.06
CA SER A 61 -6.38 7.93 -3.65
C SER A 61 -6.72 6.46 -3.50
N ILE A 62 -6.00 5.77 -2.62
CA ILE A 62 -6.15 4.35 -2.36
C ILE A 62 -6.18 4.09 -0.85
N ALA A 63 -6.91 3.05 -0.45
CA ALA A 63 -6.89 2.57 0.93
C ALA A 63 -5.91 1.40 1.06
N LEU A 64 -5.05 1.46 2.09
CA LEU A 64 -4.05 0.44 2.40
C LEU A 64 -4.44 -0.26 3.70
N SER A 65 -4.54 -1.58 3.69
CA SER A 65 -4.66 -2.39 4.91
C SER A 65 -3.28 -2.85 5.37
N LEU A 66 -3.00 -2.69 6.66
CA LEU A 66 -1.79 -3.14 7.34
C LEU A 66 -2.15 -4.25 8.33
N PRO A 67 -2.14 -5.54 7.92
CA PRO A 67 -2.55 -6.64 8.78
C PRO A 67 -1.72 -6.67 10.06
N ALA A 68 -2.37 -6.62 11.22
CA ALA A 68 -1.69 -6.50 12.51
C ALA A 68 -0.61 -7.58 12.73
N GLY A 69 -0.89 -8.82 12.30
CA GLY A 69 0.05 -9.95 12.42
C GLY A 69 1.30 -9.85 11.54
N LYS A 70 1.39 -8.86 10.66
CA LYS A 70 2.56 -8.60 9.79
C LYS A 70 3.40 -7.41 10.25
N ILE A 71 2.94 -6.66 11.25
CA ILE A 71 3.66 -5.52 11.82
C ILE A 71 4.66 -6.03 12.86
N VAL A 72 5.92 -5.64 12.71
CA VAL A 72 7.00 -5.93 13.65
C VAL A 72 7.24 -4.71 14.54
N LEU A 73 7.12 -4.88 15.86
CA LEU A 73 7.67 -3.94 16.83
C LEU A 73 9.11 -4.33 17.14
N VAL A 74 10.01 -3.36 17.06
CA VAL A 74 11.42 -3.46 17.47
C VAL A 74 11.70 -2.40 18.52
#